data_AF-A0A2V2ANY6-F1
#
_entry.id   AF-A0A2V2ANY6-F1
#
_cell.length_a   1.000
_cell.length_b   1.000
_cell.length_c   1.000
_cell.angle_alpha   90.00
_cell.angle_beta   90.00
_cell.angle_gamma   90.00
#
_symmetry.space_group_name_H-M   'P 1'
#
loop_
_entity.id
_entity.type
_entity.pdbx_description
1 polymer ?
#
loop_
_entity_poly.entity_id
_entity_poly.type
_entity_poly.pdbx_seq_one_letter_code
_entity_poly.pdbx_strand_id
1 'polypeptide(L)' 'MEDIFVVKRCNKIIIHGRRAGEAGHPPPDAAVWYRIADTRTQGFIGDGYDSEADARKECQRLNATSQLMVRQG' A
#
# COMPACT_ATOMS: atom_id res chain seq x y z
N MET A 1 -12.31 16.35 10.90
CA MET A 1 -11.74 15.09 11.35
C MET A 1 -10.67 14.73 10.34
N GLU A 2 -9.41 14.64 10.75
CA GLU A 2 -8.34 14.20 9.83
C GLU A 2 -8.53 12.72 9.50
N ASP A 3 -8.15 12.34 8.29
CA ASP A 3 -8.19 10.95 7.86
C ASP A 3 -7.16 10.13 8.65
N ILE A 4 -7.64 9.07 9.32
CA ILE A 4 -6.80 8.17 10.12
C ILE A 4 -5.87 7.38 9.20
N PHE A 5 -6.36 7.01 8.02
CA PHE A 5 -5.63 6.26 7.02
C PHE A 5 -5.39 7.13 5.79
N VAL A 6 -4.17 7.04 5.22
CA VAL A 6 -3.79 7.78 4.01
C VAL A 6 -3.09 6.87 3.01
N VAL A 7 -3.37 7.06 1.72
CA VAL A 7 -2.63 6.35 0.65
C VAL A 7 -1.27 7.02 0.46
N LYS A 8 -0.21 6.22 0.48
CA LYS A 8 1.15 6.64 0.15
C LYS A 8 1.66 5.88 -1.07
N ARG A 9 2.25 6.61 -2.00
CA ARG A 9 3.01 6.05 -3.12
C ARG A 9 4.37 5.58 -2.62
N CYS A 10 4.70 4.33 -2.90
CA CYS A 10 5.93 3.66 -2.51
C CYS A 10 6.57 2.99 -3.73
N ASN A 11 7.89 2.80 -3.69
CA ASN A 11 8.59 2.05 -4.71
C ASN A 11 8.42 0.55 -4.45
N LYS A 12 8.00 -0.21 -5.46
CA LYS A 12 7.98 -1.68 -5.42
C LYS A 12 9.32 -2.16 -5.98
N ILE A 13 10.12 -2.79 -5.13
CA ILE A 13 11.35 -3.45 -5.57
C ILE A 13 10.99 -4.90 -5.91
N ILE A 14 11.04 -5.24 -7.19
CA ILE A 14 10.78 -6.60 -7.66
C ILE A 14 12.12 -7.33 -7.78
N ILE A 15 12.32 -8.36 -6.96
CA ILE A 15 13.53 -9.19 -6.99
C ILE A 15 13.18 -10.51 -7.68
N HIS A 16 13.78 -10.76 -8.83
CA HIS A 16 13.61 -12.00 -9.58
C HIS A 16 14.61 -13.05 -9.09
N GLY A 17 14.11 -14.23 -8.66
CA GLY A 17 14.97 -15.36 -8.32
C GLY A 17 15.67 -15.93 -9.55
N ARG A 18 16.93 -16.38 -9.41
CA ARG A 18 17.74 -16.94 -10.50
C ARG A 18 17.81 -18.45 -10.43
N ARG A 19 17.72 -19.14 -11.58
CA ARG A 19 18.12 -20.55 -11.72
C ARG A 19 19.52 -20.68 -12.36
N ALA A 20 20.22 -21.75 -12.03
CA ALA A 20 21.53 -22.03 -12.62
C ALA A 20 21.42 -22.15 -14.15
N GLY A 21 22.25 -21.39 -14.87
CA GLY A 21 22.25 -21.35 -16.35
C GLY A 21 21.45 -20.20 -16.97
N GLU A 22 20.71 -19.41 -16.19
CA GLU A 22 19.93 -18.29 -16.73
C GLU A 22 20.82 -17.05 -16.95
N ALA A 23 20.74 -16.46 -18.14
CA ALA A 23 21.53 -15.31 -18.59
C ALA A 23 20.67 -14.04 -18.63
N GLY A 24 20.91 -13.15 -17.67
CA GLY A 24 20.35 -11.79 -17.62
C GLY A 24 18.94 -11.70 -17.03
N HIS A 25 18.72 -10.67 -16.20
CA HIS A 25 17.38 -10.16 -15.90
C HIS A 25 17.24 -8.79 -16.57
N PRO A 26 16.07 -8.41 -17.10
CA PRO A 26 15.79 -7.01 -17.40
C PRO A 26 15.96 -6.20 -16.11
N PRO A 27 16.50 -4.96 -16.14
CA PRO A 27 16.66 -4.12 -14.95
C PRO A 27 15.39 -4.15 -14.09
N PRO A 28 15.50 -4.05 -12.75
CA PRO A 28 14.32 -4.05 -11.90
C PRO A 28 13.37 -2.97 -12.41
N ASP A 29 12.18 -3.36 -12.84
CA ASP A 29 11.18 -2.38 -13.22
C ASP A 29 10.84 -1.59 -11.96
N ALA A 30 11.01 -0.27 -12.04
CA ALA A 30 10.53 0.64 -11.02
C ALA A 30 9.00 0.63 -11.05
N ALA A 31 8.41 -0.38 -10.41
CA ALA A 31 6.97 -0.49 -10.27
C ALA A 31 6.52 0.41 -9.11
N VAL A 32 5.34 0.99 -9.28
CA VAL A 32 4.72 1.82 -8.25
C VAL A 32 3.84 0.94 -7.39
N TRP A 33 3.98 1.06 -6.07
CA TRP A 33 3.06 0.52 -5.09
C TRP A 33 2.29 1.66 -4.44
N TYR A 34 1.01 1.46 -4.17
CA TYR A 34 0.22 2.27 -3.25
C TYR A 34 -0.02 1.49 -1.95
N ARG A 35 0.43 2.03 -0.81
CA ARG A 35 0.20 1.43 0.52
C ARG A 35 -0.65 2.35 1.37
N ILE A 36 -1.45 1.77 2.25
CA ILE A 36 -2.29 2.53 3.19
C ILE A 36 -1.49 2.67 4.49
N ALA A 37 -1.24 3.90 4.92
CA ALA A 37 -0.54 4.21 6.16
C ALA A 37 -1.54 4.65 7.24
N ASP A 38 -1.44 4.08 8.45
CA ASP A 38 -2.12 4.60 9.64
C ASP A 38 -1.30 5.77 10.19
N THR A 39 -1.90 6.95 10.23
CA THR A 39 -1.25 8.18 10.69
C THR A 39 -0.91 8.17 12.18
N ARG A 40 -1.59 7.32 12.98
CA ARG A 40 -1.40 7.24 14.43
C ARG A 40 -0.23 6.36 14.82
N THR A 41 -0.03 5.26 14.10
CA THR A 41 1.05 4.30 14.36
C THR A 41 2.25 4.49 13.44
N GLN A 42 2.09 5.29 12.38
CA GLN A 42 3.04 5.43 11.27
C GLN A 42 3.33 4.09 10.54
N GLY A 43 2.53 3.06 10.80
CA GLY A 43 2.63 1.75 10.17
C GLY A 43 1.86 1.68 8.85
N PHE A 44 2.14 0.62 8.08
CA PHE A 44 1.40 0.29 6.87
C PHE A 44 0.44 -0.88 7.11
N ILE A 45 -0.72 -0.83 6.46
CA ILE A 45 -1.76 -1.85 6.54
C ILE A 45 -1.67 -2.73 5.30
N GLY A 46 -1.58 -4.04 5.53
CA GLY A 46 -1.55 -5.06 4.48
C GLY A 46 -0.30 -5.00 3.59
N ASP A 47 -0.37 -5.76 2.50
CA ASP A 47 0.72 -5.86 1.54
C ASP A 47 0.78 -4.58 0.68
N GLY A 48 -0.37 -4.13 0.17
CA GLY A 48 -0.57 -2.91 -0.60
C GLY A 48 -1.20 -3.18 -1.98
N TYR A 49 -1.35 -2.15 -2.82
CA TYR A 49 -2.04 -2.20 -4.13
C TYR A 49 -1.17 -1.77 -5.32
N ASP A 50 -1.22 -2.53 -6.42
CA ASP A 50 -0.60 -2.11 -7.68
C ASP A 50 -1.35 -0.91 -8.33
N SER A 51 -2.63 -0.71 -8.01
CA SER A 51 -3.48 0.38 -8.52
C SER A 51 -3.78 1.43 -7.44
N GLU A 52 -3.64 2.71 -7.80
CA GLU A 52 -3.97 3.83 -6.90
C GLU A 52 -5.47 3.87 -6.56
N ALA A 53 -6.31 3.55 -7.55
CA ALA A 53 -7.75 3.59 -7.39
C ALA A 53 -8.22 2.57 -6.34
N ASP A 54 -7.63 1.37 -6.35
CA ASP A 54 -7.95 0.31 -5.39
C ASP A 54 -7.48 0.70 -3.98
N ALA A 55 -6.26 1.25 -3.87
CA ALA A 55 -5.76 1.77 -2.59
C ALA A 55 -6.64 2.89 -2.03
N ARG A 56 -7.09 3.82 -2.88
CA ARG A 56 -7.98 4.92 -2.46
C ARG A 56 -9.33 4.40 -2.00
N LYS A 57 -9.93 3.46 -2.75
CA LYS A 57 -11.22 2.86 -2.40
C LYS A 57 -11.16 2.17 -1.04
N GLU A 58 -10.12 1.39 -0.79
CA GLU A 58 -9.94 0.74 0.51
C GLU A 58 -9.66 1.75 1.63
N CYS A 59 -8.80 2.75 1.37
CA CYS A 59 -8.50 3.80 2.33
C CYS A 59 -9.78 4.54 2.78
N GLN A 60 -10.66 4.86 1.84
CA GLN A 60 -11.97 5.47 2.13
C GLN A 60 -12.85 4.53 2.98
N ARG A 61 -12.90 3.23 2.65
CA ARG A 61 -13.65 2.24 3.42
C ARG A 61 -13.15 2.14 4.87
N LEU A 62 -11.84 2.14 5.06
CA LEU A 62 -11.21 2.10 6.39
C LEU A 62 -11.51 3.38 7.19
N ASN A 63 -11.36 4.56 6.57
CA ASN A 63 -11.69 5.83 7.22
C ASN A 63 -13.17 5.91 7.60
N ALA A 64 -14.09 5.50 6.72
CA ALA A 64 -15.52 5.47 7.01
C ALA A 64 -15.84 4.54 8.20
N THR A 65 -15.21 3.37 8.24
CA THR A 65 -15.42 2.37 9.32
C THR A 65 -14.86 2.87 10.65
N SER A 66 -13.66 3.45 10.68
CA SER A 66 -13.07 3.99 11.90
C SER A 66 -13.82 5.24 12.41
N GLN A 67 -14.36 6.09 11.54
CA GLN A 67 -15.21 7.20 11.96
C GLN A 67 -16.50 6.73 12.65
N LEU A 68 -17.07 5.60 12.20
CA LEU A 68 -18.25 5.01 12.85
C LEU A 68 -17.93 4.45 14.24
N MET A 69 -16.76 3.83 14.42
CA MET A 69 -16.31 3.33 15.73
C MET A 69 -16.06 4.46 16.73
N VAL A 70 -15.50 5.59 16.30
CA VAL A 70 -15.28 6.75 17.18
C VAL A 70 -16.59 7.40 17.62
N ARG A 71 -17.66 7.32 16.82
CA ARG A 71 -18.97 7.92 17.14
C ARG A 71 -19.86 7.08 18.06
N GLN A 72 -19.47 5.83 18.33
CA GLN A 72 -20.19 4.92 19.24
C GLN A 72 -19.48 4.71 20.59
N GLY A 73 -18.42 5.48 20.86
CA GLY A 73 -17.70 5.51 22.14
C GLY A 73 -18.06 6.71 22.98
#